data_AF-A0A9D3M209-F1
#
_entry.id   AF-A0A9D3M209-F1
#
_cell.length_a   1.000
_cell.length_b   1.000
_cell.length_c   1.000
_cell.angle_alpha   90.00
_cell.angle_beta   90.00
_cell.angle_gamma   90.00
#
_symmetry.space_group_name_H-M   'P 1'
#
loop_
_entity.id
_entity.type
_entity.pdbx_description
1 polymer ?
#
loop_
_entity_poly.entity_id
_entity_poly.type
_entity_poly.pdbx_seq_one_letter_code
_entity_poly.pdbx_strand_id
1 'polypeptide(L)'
;MVVIKEYRVVLPCSVEEYQVGQLFSVAEASKNETGGGEGVEVLKNEPYEKDGEKGQYTHKIYHLQSKVPGFVKMIAPKGSLAFHEKAWNAYPYCRTNPATDVQLNQSLQYMQVM
;
A
#
# COMPACT_ATOMS: atom_id res chain seq x y z
N MET A 1 -9.77 -8.48 -17.93
CA MET A 1 -9.31 -7.25 -18.60
C MET A 1 -8.60 -6.39 -17.56
N VAL A 2 -7.42 -5.87 -17.85
CA VAL A 2 -6.64 -5.01 -16.94
C VAL A 2 -6.64 -3.59 -17.50
N VAL A 3 -6.83 -2.59 -16.64
CA VAL A 3 -6.79 -1.16 -17.03
C VAL A 3 -5.48 -0.57 -16.54
N ILE A 4 -4.67 -0.04 -17.44
CA ILE A 4 -3.40 0.62 -17.14
C ILE A 4 -3.56 2.11 -17.35
N LYS A 5 -3.15 2.91 -16.35
CA LYS A 5 -3.15 4.39 -16.40
C LYS A 5 -1.84 4.91 -15.82
N GLU A 6 -1.22 5.88 -16.50
CA GLU A 6 -0.04 6.59 -16.03
C GLU A 6 -0.45 8.00 -15.57
N TYR A 7 -0.06 8.36 -14.35
CA TYR A 7 -0.31 9.69 -13.78
C TYR A 7 1.02 10.45 -13.71
N ARG A 8 1.12 11.59 -14.39
CA ARG A 8 2.30 12.46 -14.37
C ARG A 8 2.03 13.65 -13.45
N VAL A 9 2.78 13.74 -12.36
CA VAL A 9 2.65 14.82 -11.36
C VAL A 9 3.91 15.65 -11.38
N VAL A 10 3.84 16.86 -11.97
CA VAL A 10 4.95 17.81 -11.98
C VAL A 10 4.95 18.57 -10.66
N LEU A 11 6.09 18.56 -9.95
CA LEU A 11 6.25 19.22 -8.66
C LEU A 11 7.39 20.25 -8.71
N PRO A 12 7.26 21.40 -8.04
CA PRO A 12 8.30 22.42 -7.98
C PRO A 12 9.32 22.10 -6.86
N CYS A 13 9.87 20.90 -6.86
CA CYS A 13 10.93 20.46 -5.95
C CYS A 13 11.95 19.57 -6.67
N SER A 14 13.16 19.47 -6.11
CA SER A 14 14.18 18.57 -6.63
C SER A 14 13.83 17.10 -6.35
N VAL A 15 14.50 16.18 -7.04
CA VAL A 15 14.35 14.74 -6.84
C VAL A 15 14.78 14.36 -5.41
N GLU A 16 15.80 15.01 -4.87
CA GLU A 16 16.31 14.77 -3.52
C GLU A 16 15.32 15.29 -2.46
N GLU A 17 14.77 16.49 -2.68
CA GLU A 17 13.73 17.07 -1.80
C GLU A 17 12.45 16.22 -1.79
N TYR A 18 12.07 15.69 -2.96
CA TYR A 18 10.91 14.80 -3.08
C TYR A 18 11.07 13.53 -2.24
N GLN A 19 12.27 12.93 -2.20
CA GLN A 19 12.51 11.72 -1.41
C GLN A 19 12.16 11.93 0.08
N VAL A 20 12.60 13.05 0.65
CA VAL A 20 12.32 13.40 2.05
C VAL A 20 10.86 13.81 2.23
N GLY A 21 10.35 14.66 1.33
CA GLY A 21 8.98 15.18 1.38
C GLY A 21 7.92 14.09 1.24
N GLN A 22 8.15 13.10 0.39
CA GLN A 22 7.26 11.95 0.20
C GLN A 22 7.15 11.13 1.49
N LEU A 23 8.27 10.78 2.10
CA LEU A 23 8.28 9.99 3.34
C LEU A 23 7.59 10.71 4.48
N PHE A 24 7.85 12.03 4.63
CA PHE A 24 7.18 12.87 5.60
C PHE A 24 5.66 12.92 5.35
N SER A 25 5.26 13.22 4.12
CA SER A 25 3.85 13.34 3.74
C SER A 25 3.09 12.03 3.94
N VAL A 26 3.72 10.89 3.63
CA VAL A 26 3.14 9.56 3.86
C VAL A 26 2.94 9.31 5.36
N ALA A 27 3.90 9.67 6.19
CA ALA A 27 3.79 9.50 7.65
C ALA A 27 2.66 10.39 8.22
N GLU A 28 2.61 11.66 7.84
CA GLU A 28 1.57 12.60 8.29
C GLU A 28 0.18 12.19 7.80
N ALA A 29 0.03 11.85 6.52
CA ALA A 29 -1.24 11.37 5.97
C ALA A 29 -1.69 10.08 6.64
N SER A 30 -0.78 9.13 6.87
CA SER A 30 -1.11 7.88 7.58
C SER A 30 -1.59 8.16 9.01
N LYS A 31 -0.98 9.13 9.71
CA LYS A 31 -1.39 9.55 11.04
C LYS A 31 -2.77 10.21 11.04
N ASN A 32 -3.03 11.12 10.11
CA ASN A 32 -4.30 11.82 9.99
C ASN A 32 -5.46 10.88 9.64
N GLU A 33 -5.18 9.85 8.85
CA GLU A 33 -6.16 8.83 8.47
C GLU A 33 -6.34 7.73 9.53
N THR A 34 -5.54 7.69 10.59
CA THR A 34 -5.63 6.67 11.63
C THR A 34 -6.37 7.20 12.85
N GLY A 35 -7.53 6.61 13.16
CA GLY A 35 -8.37 7.00 14.29
C GLY A 35 -9.60 6.10 14.45
N GLY A 36 -10.06 5.92 15.70
CA GLY A 36 -11.32 5.23 15.98
C GLY A 36 -11.37 3.72 15.67
N GLY A 37 -10.22 3.05 15.56
CA GLY A 37 -10.14 1.63 15.19
C GLY A 37 -10.05 1.36 13.69
N GLU A 38 -9.99 2.42 12.88
CA GLU A 38 -9.76 2.36 11.43
C GLU A 38 -8.51 3.17 11.06
N GLY A 39 -7.86 2.85 9.93
CA GLY A 39 -6.65 3.55 9.51
C GLY A 39 -5.57 2.66 8.91
N VAL A 40 -4.32 3.13 9.03
CA VAL A 40 -3.14 2.50 8.45
C VAL A 40 -2.31 1.84 9.54
N GLU A 41 -2.15 0.52 9.44
CA GLU A 41 -1.30 -0.27 10.32
C GLU A 41 0.00 -0.61 9.57
N VAL A 42 1.16 -0.32 10.17
CA VAL A 42 2.46 -0.67 9.59
C VAL A 42 2.94 -1.98 10.22
N LEU A 43 2.92 -3.07 9.44
CA LEU A 43 3.37 -4.39 9.90
C LEU A 43 4.88 -4.57 9.78
N LYS A 44 5.45 -4.10 8.66
CA LYS A 44 6.90 -4.19 8.39
C LYS A 44 7.40 -2.91 7.79
N ASN A 45 8.58 -2.50 8.23
CA ASN A 45 9.34 -1.39 7.67
C ASN A 45 10.82 -1.71 7.83
N GLU A 46 11.40 -2.40 6.85
CA GLU A 46 12.76 -2.90 6.93
C GLU A 46 13.55 -2.59 5.65
N PRO A 47 14.86 -2.32 5.74
CA PRO A 47 15.70 -2.23 4.56
C PRO A 47 15.73 -3.60 3.86
N TYR A 48 15.70 -3.60 2.53
CA TYR A 48 15.84 -4.81 1.73
C TYR A 48 16.95 -4.66 0.70
N GLU A 49 17.58 -5.79 0.41
CA GLU A 49 18.51 -5.94 -0.71
C GLU A 49 18.09 -7.17 -1.50
N LYS A 50 17.73 -6.99 -2.77
CA LYS A 50 17.32 -8.07 -3.64
C LYS A 50 17.83 -7.83 -5.04
N ASP A 51 18.49 -8.83 -5.63
CA ASP A 51 18.98 -8.80 -7.01
C ASP A 51 19.83 -7.55 -7.36
N GLY A 52 20.55 -7.01 -6.37
CA GLY A 52 21.36 -5.79 -6.51
C GLY A 52 20.61 -4.47 -6.29
N GLU A 53 19.29 -4.51 -6.12
CA GLU A 53 18.48 -3.35 -5.72
C GLU A 53 18.45 -3.23 -4.19
N LYS A 54 18.84 -2.06 -3.69
CA LYS A 54 18.75 -1.70 -2.27
C LYS A 54 17.63 -0.70 -2.07
N GLY A 55 16.85 -0.88 -1.02
CA GLY A 55 15.75 0.03 -0.74
C GLY A 55 15.07 -0.23 0.58
N GLN A 56 13.88 0.35 0.73
CA GLN A 56 13.01 0.16 1.88
C GLN A 56 11.81 -0.70 1.49
N TYR A 57 11.57 -1.77 2.24
CA TYR A 57 10.38 -2.59 2.11
C TYR A 57 9.38 -2.21 3.20
N THR A 58 8.15 -1.94 2.81
CA THR A 58 7.06 -1.68 3.74
C THR A 58 5.88 -2.58 3.48
N HIS A 59 5.30 -3.14 4.54
CA HIS A 59 4.03 -3.83 4.50
C HIS A 59 3.06 -3.11 5.43
N LYS A 60 1.98 -2.57 4.85
CA LYS A 60 0.93 -1.86 5.56
C LYS A 60 -0.42 -2.52 5.35
N ILE A 61 -1.30 -2.43 6.34
CA ILE A 61 -2.71 -2.81 6.23
C ILE A 61 -3.56 -1.54 6.34
N TYR A 62 -4.44 -1.33 5.38
CA TYR A 62 -5.43 -0.26 5.38
C TYR A 62 -6.78 -0.83 5.77
N HIS A 63 -7.30 -0.42 6.92
CA HIS A 63 -8.61 -0.79 7.43
C HIS A 63 -9.66 0.25 6.99
N LEU A 64 -10.46 -0.06 5.96
CA LEU A 64 -11.34 0.91 5.29
C LEU A 64 -12.85 0.74 5.59
N GLN A 65 -13.22 0.12 6.72
CA GLN A 65 -14.61 -0.31 6.98
C GLN A 65 -15.66 0.83 6.98
N SER A 66 -15.31 2.04 7.42
CA SER A 66 -16.20 3.22 7.38
C SER A 66 -15.83 4.24 6.30
N LYS A 67 -14.66 4.09 5.66
CA LYS A 67 -14.16 5.04 4.65
C LYS A 67 -14.57 4.73 3.21
N VAL A 68 -15.17 3.57 2.96
CA VAL A 68 -15.69 3.21 1.62
C VAL A 68 -17.14 3.64 1.44
N PRO A 69 -17.57 4.01 0.21
CA PRO A 69 -18.96 4.31 -0.09
C PRO A 69 -19.91 3.14 0.25
N GLY A 70 -21.13 3.45 0.67
CA GLY A 70 -22.10 2.45 1.17
C GLY A 70 -22.42 1.31 0.18
N PHE A 71 -22.42 1.57 -1.13
CA PHE A 71 -22.63 0.52 -2.14
C PHE A 71 -21.47 -0.48 -2.18
N VAL A 72 -20.22 -0.04 -1.95
CA VAL A 72 -19.05 -0.93 -1.85
C VAL A 72 -19.17 -1.80 -0.61
N LYS A 73 -19.57 -1.20 0.52
CA LYS A 73 -19.76 -1.91 1.79
C LYS A 73 -20.86 -2.99 1.72
N MET A 74 -21.90 -2.78 0.91
CA MET A 74 -23.00 -3.73 0.74
C MET A 74 -22.60 -4.98 -0.05
N ILE A 75 -21.66 -4.84 -0.98
CA ILE A 75 -21.19 -5.93 -1.85
C ILE A 75 -19.98 -6.64 -1.23
N ALA A 76 -19.20 -5.94 -0.40
CA ALA A 76 -18.00 -6.46 0.24
C ALA A 76 -18.33 -7.45 1.40
N PRO A 77 -17.80 -8.68 1.38
CA PRO A 77 -17.91 -9.62 2.49
C PRO A 77 -17.40 -9.03 3.81
N LYS A 78 -17.97 -9.42 4.94
CA LYS A 78 -17.51 -8.98 6.28
C LYS A 78 -16.01 -9.30 6.43
N GLY A 79 -15.20 -8.30 6.76
CA GLY A 79 -13.74 -8.43 6.92
C GLY A 79 -12.92 -8.22 5.63
N SER A 80 -13.54 -8.12 4.45
CA SER A 80 -12.81 -7.95 3.17
C SER A 80 -12.33 -6.52 2.88
N LEU A 81 -12.59 -5.57 3.79
CA LEU A 81 -12.23 -4.16 3.65
C LEU A 81 -10.86 -3.82 4.29
N ALA A 82 -10.06 -4.85 4.54
CA ALA A 82 -8.64 -4.71 4.87
C ALA A 82 -7.80 -4.92 3.59
N PHE A 83 -7.00 -3.91 3.26
CA PHE A 83 -6.12 -3.93 2.10
C PHE A 83 -4.66 -4.02 2.55
N HIS A 84 -3.95 -5.01 2.01
CA HIS A 84 -2.53 -5.19 2.24
C HIS A 84 -1.75 -4.48 1.14
N GLU A 85 -1.00 -3.46 1.53
CA GLU A 85 -0.06 -2.77 0.67
C GLU A 85 1.35 -3.29 0.95
N LYS A 86 1.98 -3.88 -0.06
CA LYS A 86 3.41 -4.19 -0.04
C LYS A 86 4.11 -3.26 -0.99
N ALA A 87 5.08 -2.49 -0.49
CA ALA A 87 5.84 -1.54 -1.29
C ALA A 87 7.35 -1.81 -1.18
N TRP A 88 8.02 -1.69 -2.31
CA TRP A 88 9.47 -1.80 -2.50
C TRP A 88 9.97 -0.47 -3.05
N ASN A 89 10.51 0.36 -2.18
CA ASN A 89 11.02 1.67 -2.52
C ASN A 89 12.54 1.60 -2.73
N ALA A 90 12.97 1.52 -3.99
CA ALA A 90 14.37 1.64 -4.42
C ALA A 90 14.56 2.98 -5.14
N TYR A 91 14.45 4.07 -4.37
CA TYR A 91 14.44 5.43 -4.90
C TYR A 91 15.55 5.66 -5.97
N PRO A 92 15.23 6.22 -7.15
CA PRO A 92 13.99 6.91 -7.54
C PRO A 92 12.84 6.01 -8.00
N TYR A 93 13.02 4.68 -8.03
CA TYR A 93 11.98 3.75 -8.47
C TYR A 93 11.25 3.14 -7.27
N CYS A 94 9.92 3.17 -7.30
CA CYS A 94 9.10 2.57 -6.25
C CYS A 94 8.03 1.69 -6.87
N ARG A 95 7.90 0.46 -6.37
CA ARG A 95 6.87 -0.48 -6.78
C ARG A 95 5.97 -0.79 -5.59
N THR A 96 4.67 -0.61 -5.78
CA THR A 96 3.66 -0.94 -4.78
C THR A 96 2.68 -1.95 -5.35
N ASN A 97 2.43 -3.01 -4.60
CA ASN A 97 1.47 -4.05 -4.94
C ASN A 97 0.35 -4.05 -3.88
N PRO A 98 -0.81 -3.45 -4.19
CA PRO A 98 -2.00 -3.58 -3.35
C PRO A 98 -2.69 -4.92 -3.59
N ALA A 99 -3.04 -5.63 -2.52
CA ALA A 99 -3.84 -6.85 -2.56
C ALA A 99 -4.87 -6.84 -1.42
N THR A 100 -6.07 -7.35 -1.66
CA THR A 100 -7.04 -7.60 -0.57
C THR A 100 -6.74 -8.92 0.12
N ASP A 101 -7.21 -9.09 1.35
CA ASP A 101 -7.13 -10.39 2.05
C ASP A 101 -7.77 -11.54 1.28
N VAL A 102 -8.86 -11.25 0.57
CA VAL A 102 -9.53 -12.23 -0.29
C VAL A 102 -8.61 -12.70 -1.42
N GLN A 103 -7.88 -11.77 -2.05
CA GLN A 103 -6.91 -12.08 -3.10
C GLN A 103 -5.68 -12.81 -2.55
N LEU A 104 -5.19 -12.43 -1.37
CA LEU A 104 -4.07 -13.10 -0.71
C LEU A 104 -4.44 -14.54 -0.33
N ASN A 105 -5.61 -14.76 0.26
CA ASN A 105 -6.08 -16.10 0.62
C ASN A 105 -6.24 -17.00 -0.61
N GLN A 106 -6.78 -16.47 -1.72
CA GLN A 106 -6.82 -17.21 -2.98
C GLN A 106 -5.41 -17.55 -3.48
N SER A 107 -4.48 -16.59 -3.49
CA SER A 107 -3.10 -16.80 -3.97
C SER A 107 -2.28 -17.77 -3.11
N LEU A 108 -2.46 -17.77 -1.78
CA LEU A 108 -1.82 -18.70 -0.85
C LEU A 108 -2.39 -20.10 -0.99
N GLN A 109 -3.70 -20.22 -1.21
CA GLN A 109 -4.34 -21.50 -1.46
C GLN A 109 -3.77 -22.13 -2.74
N TYR A 110 -3.58 -21.36 -3.83
CA TYR A 110 -2.93 -21.85 -5.06
C TYR A 110 -1.46 -22.29 -4.87
N MET A 111 -0.69 -21.62 -4.01
CA MET A 111 0.71 -22.03 -3.72
C MET A 111 0.82 -23.28 -2.83
N GLN A 112 -0.21 -23.63 -2.06
CA GLN A 112 -0.22 -24.86 -1.26
C GLN A 112 -0.71 -26.10 -2.02
N VAL A 113 -1.25 -25.93 -3.24
CA VAL A 113 -1.67 -27.05 -4.12
C VAL A 113 -0.66 -27.36 -5.23
N MET A 114 0.50 -26.70 -5.23
CA MET A 114 1.66 -27.02 -6.09
C MET A 114 2.81 -27.55 -5.25
#